data_AF-A0A1H8ZIC8-F1
#
_entry.id   AF-A0A1H8ZIC8-F1
#
_cell.length_a   1.000
_cell.length_b   1.000
_cell.length_c   1.000
_cell.angle_alpha   90.00
_cell.angle_beta   90.00
_cell.angle_gamma   90.00
#
_symmetry.space_group_name_H-M   'P 1'
#
loop_
_entity.id
_entity.type
_entity.pdbx_description
1 polymer ?
#
loop_
_entity_poly.entity_id
_entity_poly.type
_entity_poly.pdbx_seq_one_letter_code
_entity_poly.pdbx_strand_id
1 'polypeptide(L)'
;MYANRGGTFYGMSVNGVRSGLENEAIARGYSASSSSFNNFFSYKTEIDNNRPLAVKFDKYFTLFEPNADYAYDYHWTPGLGYIYASTGTMLRVQTLAPNSTIRDINYNVNSAIISMVSFSINNLIVLL
;
A
#
# COMPACT_ATOMS: atom_id res chain seq x y z
N MET A 1 -15.40 -9.66 1.55
CA MET A 1 -14.73 -8.34 1.37
C MET A 1 -14.05 -8.23 0.01
N TYR A 2 -13.12 -9.14 -0.35
CA TYR A 2 -12.32 -9.05 -1.59
C TYR A 2 -13.13 -8.97 -2.90
N ALA A 3 -13.97 -9.98 -3.21
CA ALA A 3 -14.78 -9.98 -4.44
C ALA A 3 -15.81 -8.82 -4.50
N ASN A 4 -16.40 -8.47 -3.36
CA ASN A 4 -17.42 -7.42 -3.25
C ASN A 4 -16.86 -5.99 -3.41
N ARG A 5 -15.53 -5.84 -3.52
CA ARG A 5 -14.83 -4.56 -3.60
C ARG A 5 -13.98 -4.47 -4.88
N GLY A 6 -14.34 -5.24 -5.91
CA GLY A 6 -13.65 -5.26 -7.21
C GLY A 6 -12.38 -6.12 -7.24
N GLY A 7 -12.17 -6.99 -6.25
CA GLY A 7 -11.15 -8.02 -6.31
C GLY A 7 -11.48 -9.04 -7.40
N THR A 8 -10.54 -9.26 -8.31
CA THR A 8 -10.64 -10.24 -9.41
C THR A 8 -9.65 -11.38 -9.18
N PHE A 9 -9.70 -12.40 -10.05
CA PHE A 9 -8.65 -13.42 -10.13
C PHE A 9 -7.25 -12.79 -10.32
N TYR A 10 -7.17 -11.65 -11.00
CA TYR A 10 -5.93 -10.90 -11.24
C TYR A 10 -5.56 -9.94 -10.10
N GLY A 11 -6.29 -9.95 -8.99
CA GLY A 11 -6.03 -9.02 -7.89
C GLY A 11 -7.05 -7.89 -7.75
N MET A 12 -6.73 -6.92 -6.88
CA MET A 12 -7.51 -5.69 -6.66
C MET A 12 -6.75 -4.47 -7.22
N SER A 13 -7.44 -3.58 -7.94
CA SER A 13 -6.84 -2.34 -8.43
C SER A 13 -6.62 -1.33 -7.29
N VAL A 14 -5.77 -0.32 -7.51
CA VAL A 14 -5.57 0.79 -6.57
C VAL A 14 -6.91 1.48 -6.24
N ASN A 15 -7.72 1.76 -7.26
CA ASN A 15 -9.05 2.34 -7.09
C ASN A 15 -10.01 1.41 -6.34
N GLY A 16 -9.91 0.10 -6.53
CA GLY A 16 -10.67 -0.90 -5.77
C GLY A 16 -10.32 -0.89 -4.29
N VAL A 17 -9.03 -0.85 -3.94
CA VAL A 17 -8.59 -0.72 -2.54
C VAL A 17 -9.04 0.60 -1.94
N ARG A 18 -8.85 1.73 -2.63
CA ARG A 18 -9.27 3.06 -2.18
C ARG A 18 -10.75 3.13 -1.84
N SER A 19 -11.61 2.85 -2.83
CA SER A 19 -13.07 2.83 -2.64
C SER A 19 -13.47 1.80 -1.61
N GLY A 20 -12.77 0.67 -1.54
CA GLY A 20 -13.00 -0.36 -0.55
C GLY A 20 -12.64 0.05 0.87
N LEU A 21 -11.61 0.85 1.12
CA LEU A 21 -11.31 1.33 2.47
C LEU A 21 -12.33 2.40 2.88
N GLU A 22 -12.61 3.36 2.00
CA GLU A 22 -13.59 4.43 2.25
C GLU A 22 -14.98 3.88 2.55
N ASN A 23 -15.49 2.96 1.72
CA ASN A 23 -16.81 2.36 1.93
C ASN A 23 -16.89 1.52 3.22
N GLU A 24 -15.79 0.90 3.69
CA GLU A 24 -15.78 0.17 4.99
C GLU A 24 -15.87 1.16 6.16
N ALA A 25 -15.20 2.31 6.07
CA ALA A 25 -15.31 3.35 7.08
C ALA A 25 -16.70 4.00 7.10
N ILE A 26 -17.24 4.33 5.93
CA ILE A 26 -18.59 4.92 5.80
C ILE A 26 -19.65 3.97 6.36
N ALA A 27 -19.56 2.67 6.05
CA ALA A 27 -20.47 1.67 6.60
C ALA A 27 -20.40 1.56 8.14
N ARG A 28 -19.29 1.99 8.76
CA ARG A 28 -19.09 2.06 10.21
C ARG A 28 -19.39 3.45 10.79
N GLY A 29 -19.92 4.39 10.00
CA GLY A 29 -20.30 5.73 10.43
C GLY A 29 -19.17 6.77 10.44
N TYR A 30 -18.02 6.47 9.83
CA TYR A 30 -16.90 7.40 9.74
C TYR A 30 -16.89 8.14 8.39
N SER A 31 -16.51 9.41 8.40
CA SER A 31 -15.99 10.05 7.18
C SER A 31 -14.55 9.59 6.95
N ALA A 32 -14.20 9.29 5.71
CA ALA A 32 -12.86 8.84 5.37
C ALA A 32 -12.41 9.41 4.03
N SER A 33 -11.09 9.45 3.85
CA SER A 33 -10.43 9.82 2.61
C SER A 33 -9.28 8.87 2.32
N SER A 34 -8.97 8.70 1.04
CA SER A 34 -7.79 7.97 0.59
C SER A 34 -7.02 8.75 -0.47
N SER A 35 -5.70 8.58 -0.49
CA SER A 35 -4.81 9.05 -1.57
C SER A 35 -4.03 7.88 -2.16
N SER A 36 -3.44 8.05 -3.35
CA SER A 36 -2.53 7.08 -3.92
C SER A 36 -1.32 7.74 -4.54
N PHE A 37 -0.17 7.10 -4.38
CA PHE A 37 1.13 7.59 -4.82
C PHE A 37 2.08 6.40 -4.97
N ASN A 38 3.26 6.62 -5.55
CA ASN A 38 4.29 5.59 -5.71
C ASN A 38 5.66 6.02 -5.18
N ASN A 39 5.78 7.21 -4.59
CA ASN A 39 7.08 7.74 -4.18
C ASN A 39 7.40 7.48 -2.69
N PHE A 40 8.68 7.28 -2.38
CA PHE A 40 9.14 7.01 -1.01
C PHE A 40 8.91 8.18 -0.03
N PHE A 41 8.96 9.43 -0.51
CA PHE A 41 8.78 10.59 0.37
C PHE A 41 7.36 10.64 0.96
N SER A 42 6.33 10.41 0.13
CA SER A 42 4.94 10.28 0.57
C SER A 42 4.76 9.07 1.49
N TYR A 43 5.39 7.93 1.18
CA TYR A 43 5.38 6.77 2.08
C TYR A 43 5.90 7.11 3.49
N LYS A 44 7.12 7.68 3.53
CA LYS A 44 7.77 8.11 4.77
C LYS A 44 6.89 9.08 5.56
N THR A 45 6.30 10.06 4.87
CA THR A 45 5.43 11.07 5.49
C THR A 45 4.24 10.43 6.20
N GLU A 46 3.62 9.41 5.62
CA GLU A 46 2.49 8.72 6.23
C GLU A 46 2.93 7.87 7.43
N ILE A 47 4.03 7.14 7.30
CA ILE A 47 4.62 6.36 8.40
C ILE A 47 5.00 7.27 9.59
N ASP A 48 5.65 8.42 9.34
CA ASP A 48 6.04 9.37 10.39
C ASP A 48 4.83 9.95 11.14
N ASN A 49 3.66 9.95 10.49
CA ASN A 49 2.39 10.34 11.10
C ASN A 49 1.63 9.15 11.74
N ASN A 50 2.29 8.00 11.94
CA ASN A 50 1.69 6.76 12.44
C ASN A 50 0.51 6.25 11.60
N ARG A 51 0.52 6.50 10.30
CA ARG A 51 -0.50 6.01 9.36
C ARG A 51 0.06 4.87 8.51
N PRO A 52 -0.32 3.61 8.75
CA PRO A 52 0.08 2.50 7.88
C PRO A 52 -0.57 2.65 6.49
N LEU A 53 0.08 2.05 5.50
CA LEU A 53 -0.31 2.15 4.09
C LEU A 53 -0.65 0.78 3.52
N ALA A 54 -1.52 0.73 2.51
CA ALA A 54 -1.57 -0.43 1.64
C ALA A 54 -0.53 -0.26 0.52
N VAL A 55 0.38 -1.21 0.36
CA VAL A 55 1.43 -1.20 -0.65
C VAL A 55 1.13 -2.32 -1.65
N LYS A 56 1.10 -1.96 -2.92
CA LYS A 56 0.92 -2.86 -4.06
C LYS A 56 2.25 -3.01 -4.79
N PHE A 57 2.56 -4.25 -5.14
CA PHE A 57 3.55 -4.62 -6.14
C PHE A 57 2.80 -5.19 -7.34
N ASP A 58 3.11 -4.71 -8.54
CA ASP A 58 2.47 -5.19 -9.76
C ASP A 58 3.40 -5.09 -10.98
N LYS A 59 4.15 -6.17 -11.23
CA LYS A 59 5.08 -6.29 -12.35
C LYS A 59 4.37 -6.20 -13.71
N TYR A 60 3.11 -6.59 -13.80
CA TYR A 60 2.37 -6.61 -15.06
C TYR A 60 1.99 -5.21 -15.58
N PHE A 61 2.15 -4.15 -14.77
CA PHE A 61 2.08 -2.76 -15.24
C PHE A 61 3.36 -2.31 -15.97
N THR A 62 4.48 -3.00 -15.76
CA THR A 62 5.69 -2.75 -16.56
C THR A 62 5.54 -3.51 -17.87
N LEU A 63 5.10 -2.82 -18.91
CA LEU A 63 4.94 -3.42 -20.25
C LEU A 63 6.27 -3.91 -20.85
N PHE A 64 7.44 -3.68 -20.21
CA PHE A 64 8.75 -3.82 -20.82
C PHE A 64 9.93 -4.24 -19.90
N GLU A 65 9.70 -5.02 -18.82
CA GLU A 65 10.81 -5.56 -18.01
C GLU A 65 10.62 -7.03 -17.57
N PRO A 66 10.49 -7.98 -18.52
CA PRO A 66 10.22 -9.38 -18.19
C PRO A 66 11.30 -10.02 -17.31
N ASN A 67 12.56 -9.58 -17.45
CA ASN A 67 13.72 -10.11 -16.75
C ASN A 67 14.09 -9.37 -15.46
N ALA A 68 13.34 -8.32 -15.07
CA ALA A 68 13.60 -7.63 -13.82
C ALA A 68 13.24 -8.53 -12.62
N ASP A 69 14.15 -8.58 -11.64
CA ASP A 69 14.02 -9.34 -10.40
C ASP A 69 13.39 -8.46 -9.32
N TYR A 70 12.07 -8.52 -9.26
CA TYR A 70 11.27 -7.78 -8.29
C TYR A 70 10.95 -8.65 -7.07
N ALA A 71 10.72 -8.01 -5.92
CA ALA A 71 10.41 -8.71 -4.68
C ALA A 71 9.08 -9.49 -4.73
N TYR A 72 8.15 -9.06 -5.59
CA TYR A 72 6.88 -9.71 -5.88
C TYR A 72 6.47 -9.44 -7.34
N ASP A 73 5.89 -10.43 -8.00
CA ASP A 73 5.24 -10.23 -9.31
C ASP A 73 3.90 -9.50 -9.15
N TYR A 74 3.08 -9.91 -8.18
CA TYR A 74 1.81 -9.25 -7.85
C TYR A 74 1.47 -9.48 -6.37
N HIS A 75 1.37 -8.43 -5.55
CA HIS A 75 0.99 -8.56 -4.14
C HIS A 75 0.49 -7.26 -3.51
N TRP A 76 -0.49 -7.35 -2.61
CA TRP A 76 -0.86 -6.28 -1.69
C TRP A 76 -0.36 -6.60 -0.28
N THR A 77 0.23 -5.63 0.42
CA THR A 77 0.80 -5.81 1.75
C THR A 77 0.70 -4.51 2.57
N PRO A 78 0.53 -4.57 3.90
CA PRO A 78 0.63 -3.39 4.76
C PRO A 78 2.07 -2.87 4.81
N GLY A 79 2.25 -1.57 4.55
CA GLY A 79 3.46 -0.83 4.85
C GLY A 79 3.40 -0.26 6.26
N LEU A 80 4.42 -0.55 7.06
CA LEU A 80 4.44 -0.32 8.50
C LEU A 80 5.62 0.53 8.97
N GLY A 81 6.63 0.75 8.13
CA GLY A 81 7.84 1.43 8.54
C GLY A 81 8.82 1.61 7.40
N TYR A 82 9.96 2.23 7.67
CA TYR A 82 11.07 2.26 6.73
C TYR A 82 12.39 2.15 7.47
N ILE A 83 13.42 1.73 6.75
CA ILE A 83 14.81 1.82 7.21
C ILE A 83 15.69 2.40 6.10
N TYR A 84 16.78 3.02 6.50
CA TYR A 84 17.88 3.37 5.61
C TYR A 84 18.95 2.29 5.72
N ALA A 85 19.27 1.64 4.60
CA ALA A 85 20.34 0.66 4.51
C ALA A 85 21.42 1.16 3.54
N SER A 86 22.60 0.54 3.56
CA SER A 86 23.66 0.84 2.58
C SER A 86 23.22 0.60 1.14
N THR A 87 22.22 -0.27 0.93
CA THR A 87 21.67 -0.62 -0.39
C THR A 87 20.55 0.31 -0.86
N GLY A 88 20.12 1.28 -0.04
CA GLY A 88 19.08 2.25 -0.39
C GLY A 88 17.98 2.41 0.66
N THR A 89 16.87 3.01 0.24
CA THR A 89 15.69 3.17 1.09
C THR A 89 14.86 1.89 1.08
N MET A 90 14.51 1.39 2.26
CA MET A 90 13.76 0.15 2.40
C MET A 90 12.35 0.43 2.94
N LEU A 91 11.34 -0.14 2.28
CA LEU A 91 9.99 -0.23 2.81
C LEU A 91 9.91 -1.41 3.76
N ARG A 92 9.46 -1.19 4.99
CA ARG A 92 9.15 -2.26 5.94
C ARG A 92 7.69 -2.65 5.78
N VAL A 93 7.45 -3.86 5.30
CA VAL A 93 6.11 -4.37 4.97
C VAL A 93 5.81 -5.67 5.70
N GLN A 94 4.52 -5.97 5.92
CA GLN A 94 4.08 -7.22 6.55
C GLN A 94 3.54 -8.22 5.53
N THR A 95 4.10 -9.41 5.45
CA THR A 95 3.59 -10.45 4.54
C THR A 95 2.19 -10.91 4.96
N LEU A 96 1.32 -11.20 4.00
CA LEU A 96 -0.05 -11.67 4.25
C LEU A 96 -0.15 -13.18 3.94
N ALA A 97 0.35 -14.00 4.86
CA ALA A 97 0.33 -15.47 4.82
C ALA A 97 0.15 -16.04 6.24
N PRO A 98 -0.20 -17.33 6.42
CA PRO A 98 -0.33 -17.94 7.76
C PRO A 98 0.88 -17.73 8.68
N ASN A 99 2.08 -17.65 8.09
CA ASN A 99 3.35 -17.32 8.71
C ASN A 99 3.76 -15.87 8.38
N SER A 100 2.88 -14.91 8.70
CA SER A 100 3.10 -13.48 8.50
C SER A 100 4.39 -13.02 9.20
N THR A 101 5.23 -12.29 8.46
CA THR A 101 6.52 -11.77 8.91
C THR A 101 6.74 -10.36 8.38
N ILE A 102 7.65 -9.63 8.99
CA ILE A 102 8.11 -8.32 8.51
C ILE A 102 9.25 -8.53 7.51
N ARG A 103 9.17 -7.86 6.35
CA ARG A 103 10.22 -7.83 5.33
C ARG A 103 10.60 -6.39 5.03
N ASP A 104 11.89 -6.17 4.81
CA ASP A 104 12.43 -4.90 4.31
C ASP A 104 12.67 -5.04 2.80
N ILE A 105 11.98 -4.23 1.99
CA ILE A 105 12.02 -4.28 0.53
C ILE A 105 12.67 -3.01 -0.01
N ASN A 106 13.69 -3.17 -0.85
CA ASN A 106 14.39 -2.05 -1.45
C ASN A 106 13.46 -1.28 -2.40
N TYR A 107 13.14 -0.04 -2.04
CA TYR A 107 12.26 0.82 -2.82
C TYR A 107 12.85 1.15 -4.19
N ASN A 108 14.15 1.47 -4.26
CA ASN A 108 14.81 1.83 -5.51
C ASN A 108 14.77 0.71 -6.55
N VAL A 109 14.88 -0.55 -6.11
CA VAL A 109 14.78 -1.73 -6.99
C VAL A 109 13.34 -1.95 -7.47
N ASN A 110 12.34 -1.65 -6.65
CA ASN A 110 10.94 -2.02 -6.91
C ASN A 110 10.05 -0.84 -7.32
N SER A 111 10.57 0.39 -7.39
CA SER A 111 9.75 1.61 -7.54
C SER A 111 8.92 1.63 -8.81
N ALA A 112 9.37 0.96 -9.87
CA ALA A 112 8.64 0.88 -11.15
C ALA A 112 7.32 0.08 -11.04
N ILE A 113 7.19 -0.81 -10.06
CA ILE A 113 6.03 -1.68 -9.89
C ILE A 113 5.22 -1.35 -8.63
N ILE A 114 5.62 -0.31 -7.89
CA ILE A 114 4.98 0.03 -6.63
C ILE A 114 3.86 1.04 -6.85
N SER A 115 2.72 0.79 -6.22
CA SER A 115 1.69 1.78 -5.96
C SER A 115 1.26 1.67 -4.50
N MET A 116 0.89 2.77 -3.88
CA MET A 116 0.54 2.82 -2.46
C MET A 116 -0.80 3.54 -2.30
N VAL A 117 -1.53 3.17 -1.27
CA VAL A 117 -2.77 3.81 -0.86
C VAL A 117 -2.65 4.24 0.58
N SER A 118 -2.81 5.55 0.80
CA SER A 118 -3.05 6.09 2.13
C SER A 118 -4.54 6.13 2.43
N PHE A 119 -4.87 6.03 3.71
CA PHE A 119 -6.23 6.05 4.20
C PHE A 119 -6.26 6.82 5.50
N SER A 120 -7.27 7.66 5.67
CA SER A 120 -7.48 8.46 6.88
C SER A 120 -8.96 8.52 7.20
N ILE A 121 -9.28 8.35 8.49
CA ILE A 121 -10.58 8.73 9.02
C ILE A 121 -10.54 10.23 9.24
N ASN A 122 -11.49 10.95 8.65
CA ASN A 122 -11.59 12.39 8.83
C ASN A 122 -12.26 12.62 10.19
N ASN A 123 -11.51 13.09 11.18
CA ASN A 123 -12.11 13.49 12.45
C ASN A 123 -13.04 14.68 12.20
N LEU A 124 -14.30 14.56 12.64
CA LEU A 124 -15.11 15.74 12.92
C LEU A 124 -14.39 16.49 14.04
N ILE A 125 -13.88 17.69 13.76
CA ILE A 125 -13.58 18.64 14.83
C ILE A 125 -14.93 18.90 15.50
N VAL A 126 -15.19 18.23 16.62
CA VAL A 126 -16.20 18.70 17.56
C VAL A 126 -15.58 19.95 18.17
N LEU A 127 -15.93 21.12 17.63
CA LEU A 127 -15.68 22.38 18.29
C LEU A 127 -16.45 22.30 19.62
N LEU A 128 -15.73 22.09 20.72
CA LEU A 128 -16.24 22.28 22.08
C LEU A 128 -16.32 23.78 22.39
#